data_AF-A0A920K4S5-F1
#
_entry.id   AF-A0A920K4S5-F1
#
_cell.length_a   1.000
_cell.length_b   1.000
_cell.length_c   1.000
_cell.angle_alpha   90.00
_cell.angle_beta   90.00
_cell.angle_gamma   90.00
#
_symmetry.space_group_name_H-M   'P 1'
#
loop_
_entity.id
_entity.type
_entity.pdbx_description
1 polymer ?
#
loop_
_entity_poly.entity_id
_entity_poly.type
_entity_poly.pdbx_seq_one_letter_code
_entity_poly.pdbx_strand_id
1 'polypeptide(L)'
;MRSNQNTNINQRPLVETGDVVCQGDVIADGASTDMGELALGQNMLVAFMPWNGYNFEDSILISEKVVSEDRFTSIHIEELSVLARDTKLGSEEITRDISNLSEAQLGRLDESGVVYIGAEVEAGDVLVGKVTPKGKLSLRLRKSFFVRFLGKKHRM
;
A
#
# COMPACT_ATOMS: atom_id res chain seq x y z
N MET A 1 5.58 -10.53 8.02
CA MET A 1 6.63 -9.55 8.38
C MET A 1 7.20 -8.96 7.10
N ARG A 2 7.66 -7.71 7.12
CA ARG A 2 8.28 -7.06 5.94
C ARG A 2 9.79 -7.33 5.91
N SER A 3 10.32 -7.62 4.72
CA SER A 3 11.77 -7.68 4.48
C SER A 3 12.35 -6.31 4.11
N ASN A 4 13.67 -6.19 4.10
CA ASN A 4 14.37 -4.98 3.64
C ASN A 4 14.06 -4.64 2.17
N GLN A 5 13.72 -5.64 1.36
CA GLN A 5 13.35 -5.51 -0.06
C GLN A 5 11.84 -5.43 -0.28
N ASN A 6 11.05 -5.11 0.76
CA ASN A 6 9.59 -4.96 0.69
C ASN A 6 8.83 -6.26 0.35
N THR A 7 9.45 -7.43 0.49
CA THR A 7 8.76 -8.71 0.29
C THR A 7 8.14 -9.21 1.59
N ASN A 8 7.07 -9.99 1.47
CA ASN A 8 6.42 -10.60 2.62
C ASN A 8 7.22 -11.81 3.14
N ILE A 9 7.63 -11.75 4.39
CA ILE A 9 8.15 -12.87 5.18
C ILE A 9 6.98 -13.43 6.00
N ASN A 10 6.36 -14.49 5.51
CA ASN A 10 5.26 -15.16 6.18
C ASN A 10 5.66 -16.60 6.51
N GLN A 11 5.36 -17.04 7.74
CA GLN A 11 5.55 -18.42 8.14
C GLN A 11 4.20 -19.15 8.14
N ARG A 12 4.16 -20.34 7.56
CA ARG A 12 2.95 -21.16 7.46
C ARG A 12 3.19 -22.48 8.21
N PRO A 13 2.38 -22.82 9.21
CA PRO A 13 2.55 -24.09 9.92
C PRO A 13 2.36 -25.27 8.95
N LEU A 14 3.22 -26.28 9.07
CA LEU A 14 3.13 -27.55 8.34
C LEU A 14 2.54 -28.68 9.18
N VAL A 15 2.51 -28.50 10.49
CA VAL A 15 2.04 -29.50 11.46
C VAL A 15 0.69 -29.11 12.04
N GLU A 16 -0.09 -30.12 12.40
CA GLU A 16 -1.37 -29.98 13.08
C GLU A 16 -1.29 -30.43 14.55
N THR A 17 -2.36 -30.17 15.29
CA THR A 17 -2.43 -30.59 16.69
C THR A 17 -2.54 -32.12 16.78
N GLY A 18 -1.54 -32.76 17.39
CA GLY A 18 -1.49 -34.21 17.56
C GLY A 18 -0.38 -34.89 16.76
N ASP A 19 0.32 -34.16 15.90
CA ASP A 19 1.47 -34.68 15.17
C ASP A 19 2.64 -35.00 16.11
N VAL A 20 3.29 -36.14 15.87
CA VAL A 20 4.51 -36.54 16.58
C VAL A 20 5.71 -36.00 15.80
N VAL A 21 6.40 -35.03 16.37
CA VAL A 21 7.58 -34.39 15.77
C VAL A 21 8.87 -34.93 16.38
N CYS A 22 9.87 -35.13 15.53
CA CYS A 22 11.23 -35.50 15.91
C CYS A 22 12.16 -34.28 15.89
N GLN A 23 13.32 -34.42 16.54
CA GLN A 23 14.36 -33.40 16.48
C GLN A 23 14.85 -33.23 15.03
N GLY A 24 14.74 -32.00 14.51
CA GLY A 24 15.15 -31.65 13.15
C GLY A 24 14.00 -31.52 12.16
N ASP A 25 12.77 -31.87 12.55
CA ASP A 25 11.60 -31.72 11.68
C ASP A 25 11.24 -30.27 11.45
N VAL A 26 10.84 -29.95 10.22
CA VAL A 26 10.37 -28.61 9.83
C VAL A 26 8.90 -28.48 10.20
N ILE A 27 8.61 -27.64 11.19
CA ILE A 27 7.25 -27.43 11.71
C ILE A 27 6.48 -26.32 11.00
N ALA A 28 7.19 -25.45 10.27
CA ALA A 28 6.61 -24.35 9.52
C ALA A 28 7.49 -23.99 8.33
N ASP A 29 6.86 -23.75 7.19
CA ASP A 29 7.51 -23.13 6.04
C ASP A 29 7.67 -21.63 6.25
N GLY A 30 8.71 -21.07 5.66
CA GLY A 30 8.97 -19.64 5.60
C GLY A 30 8.57 -19.02 4.25
N ALA A 31 9.14 -17.86 3.97
CA ALA A 31 9.03 -17.28 2.65
C ALA A 31 9.85 -18.09 1.64
N SER A 32 9.23 -18.47 0.53
CA SER A 32 9.85 -19.21 -0.56
C SER A 32 10.40 -20.58 -0.14
N THR A 33 9.71 -21.28 0.76
CA THR A 33 9.95 -22.69 1.05
C THR A 33 8.68 -23.51 0.86
N ASP A 34 8.85 -24.78 0.48
CA ASP A 34 7.80 -25.78 0.38
C ASP A 34 8.30 -27.07 1.03
N MET A 35 7.62 -27.51 2.09
CA MET A 35 7.98 -28.67 2.90
C MET A 35 9.42 -28.65 3.41
N GLY A 36 9.92 -27.46 3.77
CA GLY A 36 11.30 -27.27 4.26
C GLY A 36 12.37 -27.16 3.18
N GLU A 37 12.01 -27.29 1.90
CA GLU A 37 12.92 -27.10 0.77
C GLU A 37 12.77 -25.72 0.13
N LEU A 38 13.81 -25.25 -0.54
CA LEU A 38 13.80 -23.94 -1.21
C LEU A 38 12.89 -23.96 -2.46
N ALA A 39 11.88 -23.09 -2.48
CA ALA A 39 10.89 -22.97 -3.54
C ALA A 39 10.77 -21.51 -4.03
N LEU A 40 11.71 -21.06 -4.88
CA LEU A 40 11.78 -19.69 -5.39
C LEU A 40 10.80 -19.38 -6.55
N GLY A 41 10.14 -20.40 -7.10
CA GLY A 41 9.31 -20.28 -8.29
C GLY A 41 8.27 -21.39 -8.37
N GLN A 42 7.80 -21.69 -9.58
CA GLN A 42 6.77 -22.71 -9.81
C GLN A 42 7.17 -23.62 -10.97
N ASN A 43 6.84 -24.90 -10.85
CA ASN A 43 7.02 -25.87 -11.93
C ASN A 43 5.95 -25.65 -13.00
N MET A 44 6.35 -25.27 -14.21
CA MET A 44 5.45 -24.92 -15.31
C MET A 44 5.55 -25.91 -16.47
N LEU A 45 4.43 -26.17 -17.14
CA LEU A 45 4.45 -26.83 -18.45
C LEU A 45 4.90 -25.81 -19.51
N VAL A 46 5.98 -26.13 -20.22
CA VAL A 46 6.59 -25.25 -21.22
C VAL A 46 6.57 -25.92 -22.59
N ALA A 47 6.17 -25.16 -23.61
CA ALA A 47 6.26 -25.56 -25.01
C ALA A 47 7.35 -24.74 -25.72
N PHE A 48 8.36 -25.42 -26.25
CA PHE A 48 9.44 -24.79 -27.01
C PHE A 48 9.06 -24.75 -28.50
N MET A 49 8.33 -23.70 -28.90
CA MET A 49 7.94 -23.49 -30.29
C MET A 49 7.79 -21.99 -30.60
N PRO A 50 8.08 -21.54 -31.82
CA PRO A 50 7.74 -20.18 -32.24
C PRO A 50 6.22 -20.00 -32.29
N TRP A 51 5.72 -18.83 -31.86
CA TRP A 51 4.29 -18.54 -31.81
C TRP A 51 3.97 -17.15 -32.37
N ASN A 52 3.64 -17.07 -33.66
CA ASN A 52 3.17 -15.86 -34.35
C ASN A 52 4.00 -14.59 -34.08
N GLY A 53 5.30 -14.73 -33.81
CA GLY A 53 6.21 -13.62 -33.48
C GLY A 53 6.06 -13.04 -32.06
N TYR A 54 5.14 -13.54 -31.23
CA TYR A 54 4.97 -13.05 -29.86
C TYR A 54 6.10 -13.48 -28.90
N ASN A 55 6.82 -14.56 -29.22
CA ASN A 55 8.06 -14.96 -28.54
C ASN A 55 9.30 -14.63 -29.37
N PHE A 56 9.29 -13.49 -30.04
CA PHE A 56 10.48 -13.01 -30.74
C PHE A 56 11.56 -12.58 -29.74
N GLU A 57 12.82 -12.90 -30.05
CA GLU A 57 13.99 -12.69 -29.18
C GLU A 57 13.78 -13.26 -27.77
N ASP A 58 13.78 -12.40 -26.75
CA ASP A 58 13.71 -12.77 -25.33
C ASP A 58 12.27 -12.70 -24.77
N SER A 59 11.27 -12.52 -25.64
CA SER A 59 9.87 -12.40 -25.22
C SER A 59 9.29 -13.77 -24.83
N ILE A 60 8.56 -13.83 -23.73
CA ILE A 60 7.90 -15.04 -23.22
C ILE A 60 6.39 -14.86 -23.30
N LEU A 61 5.69 -15.82 -23.92
CA LEU A 61 4.24 -15.92 -23.80
C LEU A 61 3.88 -16.70 -22.55
N ILE A 62 2.87 -16.21 -21.84
CA ILE A 62 2.33 -16.85 -20.65
C ILE A 62 0.84 -17.11 -20.90
N SER A 63 0.37 -18.29 -20.50
CA SER A 63 -1.06 -18.60 -20.57
C SER A 63 -1.83 -17.73 -19.56
N GLU A 64 -3.01 -17.25 -19.94
CA GLU A 64 -3.93 -16.57 -19.02
C GLU A 64 -4.25 -17.42 -17.78
N LYS A 65 -4.19 -18.76 -17.91
CA LYS A 65 -4.35 -19.68 -16.79
C LYS A 65 -3.40 -19.41 -15.62
N VAL A 66 -2.20 -18.93 -15.92
CA VAL A 66 -1.18 -18.62 -14.90
C VAL A 66 -1.67 -17.49 -13.98
N VAL A 67 -2.40 -16.53 -14.53
CA VAL A 67 -3.01 -15.43 -13.77
C VAL A 67 -4.25 -15.91 -13.04
N SER A 68 -5.12 -16.69 -13.69
CA SER A 68 -6.37 -17.16 -13.06
C SER A 68 -6.14 -18.12 -11.88
N GLU A 69 -4.99 -18.79 -11.84
CA GLU A 69 -4.60 -19.74 -10.79
C GLU A 69 -3.59 -19.15 -9.78
N ASP A 70 -3.36 -17.82 -9.82
CA ASP A 70 -2.45 -17.12 -8.90
C ASP A 70 -1.01 -17.69 -8.84
N ARG A 71 -0.55 -18.29 -9.93
CA ARG A 71 0.71 -19.06 -9.97
C ARG A 71 1.95 -18.20 -9.77
N PHE A 72 1.94 -16.96 -10.27
CA PHE A 72 3.05 -16.00 -10.12
C PHE A 72 2.66 -14.77 -9.29
N THR A 73 1.69 -14.92 -8.39
CA THR A 73 1.24 -13.84 -7.51
C THR A 73 2.18 -13.68 -6.31
N SER A 74 2.64 -12.46 -6.04
CA SER A 74 3.52 -12.12 -4.90
C SER A 74 2.92 -10.98 -4.06
N ILE A 75 3.29 -10.95 -2.77
CA ILE A 75 2.85 -9.90 -1.84
C ILE A 75 4.03 -8.97 -1.54
N HIS A 76 3.82 -7.68 -1.78
CA HIS A 76 4.77 -6.62 -1.47
C HIS A 76 4.19 -5.70 -0.38
N ILE A 77 5.04 -5.33 0.58
CA ILE A 77 4.67 -4.49 1.71
C ILE A 77 5.54 -3.25 1.67
N GLU A 78 4.93 -2.09 1.42
CA GLU A 78 5.59 -0.80 1.45
C GLU A 78 5.37 -0.10 2.78
N GLU A 79 6.40 0.60 3.26
CA GLU A 79 6.35 1.40 4.47
C GLU A 79 6.48 2.87 4.08
N LEU A 80 5.40 3.62 4.29
CA LEU A 80 5.34 5.05 4.02
C LEU A 80 5.30 5.79 5.36
N SER A 81 6.26 6.69 5.56
CA SER A 81 6.38 7.46 6.80
C SER A 81 6.20 8.95 6.54
N VAL A 82 5.50 9.61 7.46
CA VAL A 82 5.36 11.06 7.49
C VAL A 82 5.57 11.55 8.92
N LEU A 83 6.15 12.73 9.05
CA LEU A 83 6.40 13.37 10.34
C LEU A 83 5.78 14.76 10.34
N ALA A 84 5.05 15.08 11.40
CA ALA A 84 4.67 16.45 11.72
C ALA A 84 5.79 17.11 12.53
N ARG A 85 6.18 18.33 12.13
CA ARG A 85 7.31 19.05 12.74
C ARG A 85 6.94 20.48 13.06
N ASP A 86 7.67 21.07 13.99
CA ASP A 86 7.57 22.50 14.26
C ASP A 86 8.24 23.31 13.15
N THR A 87 7.50 24.27 12.61
CA THR A 87 8.01 25.22 11.63
C THR A 87 8.01 26.63 12.20
N LYS A 88 8.73 27.56 11.56
CA LYS A 88 8.71 28.99 11.94
C LYS A 88 7.32 29.62 11.85
N LEU A 89 6.40 29.02 11.09
CA LEU A 89 5.04 29.53 10.88
C LEU A 89 4.01 28.88 11.84
N GLY A 90 4.45 27.91 12.64
CA GLY A 90 3.63 27.11 13.56
C GLY A 90 3.93 25.62 13.45
N SER A 91 3.39 24.85 14.38
CA SER A 91 3.48 23.39 14.40
C SER A 91 2.62 22.77 13.29
N GLU A 92 3.17 21.79 12.58
CA GLU A 92 2.35 20.95 11.70
C GLU A 92 1.50 20.00 12.55
N GLU A 93 0.29 19.72 12.08
CA GLU A 93 -0.67 18.88 12.78
C GLU A 93 -1.10 17.71 11.89
N ILE A 94 -1.22 16.53 12.51
CA ILE A 94 -1.87 15.38 11.88
C ILE A 94 -3.35 15.45 12.25
N THR A 95 -4.20 15.54 11.24
CA THR A 95 -5.64 15.73 11.42
C THR A 95 -6.43 15.28 10.20
N ARG A 96 -7.67 14.85 10.43
CA ARG A 96 -8.66 14.60 9.38
C ARG A 96 -9.18 15.88 8.73
N ASP A 97 -9.04 17.03 9.38
CA ASP A 97 -9.54 18.33 8.87
C ASP A 97 -8.61 18.90 7.78
N ILE A 98 -8.72 18.34 6.58
CA ILE A 98 -7.88 18.70 5.44
C ILE A 98 -8.75 19.40 4.40
N SER A 99 -8.45 20.68 4.16
CA SER A 99 -9.14 21.44 3.11
C SER A 99 -8.87 20.84 1.72
N ASN A 100 -9.91 20.75 0.89
CA ASN A 100 -9.87 20.31 -0.53
C ASN A 100 -9.74 18.78 -0.77
N LEU A 101 -10.12 17.93 0.17
CA LEU A 101 -10.30 16.49 -0.09
C LEU A 101 -11.75 16.15 -0.45
N SER A 102 -11.91 15.08 -1.23
CA SER A 102 -13.23 14.51 -1.52
C SER A 102 -13.79 13.79 -0.30
N GLU A 103 -15.13 13.70 -0.19
CA GLU A 103 -15.78 12.95 0.90
C GLU A 103 -15.37 11.47 0.91
N ALA A 104 -15.14 10.87 -0.26
CA ALA A 104 -14.69 9.48 -0.36
C ALA A 104 -13.31 9.26 0.29
N GLN A 105 -12.36 10.18 0.05
CA GLN A 105 -11.04 10.11 0.66
C GLN A 105 -11.08 10.42 2.16
N LEU A 106 -11.88 11.41 2.57
CA LEU A 106 -12.11 11.70 3.98
C LEU A 106 -12.80 10.53 4.70
N GLY A 107 -13.62 9.75 3.99
CA GLY A 107 -14.27 8.54 4.52
C GLY A 107 -13.29 7.44 4.92
N ARG A 108 -12.08 7.44 4.35
CA ARG A 108 -11.03 6.46 4.66
C ARG A 108 -10.16 6.83 5.86
N LEU A 109 -10.21 8.08 6.31
CA LEU A 109 -9.43 8.55 7.46
C LEU A 109 -10.22 8.36 8.76
N ASP A 110 -9.53 7.91 9.80
CA ASP A 110 -10.02 7.86 11.17
C ASP A 110 -10.04 9.25 11.82
N GLU A 111 -10.47 9.32 13.09
CA GLU A 111 -10.55 10.58 13.84
C GLU A 111 -9.18 11.29 14.01
N SER A 112 -8.08 10.53 13.97
CA SER A 112 -6.73 11.08 14.06
C SER A 112 -6.20 11.62 12.73
N GLY A 113 -6.89 11.34 11.62
CA GLY A 113 -6.42 11.70 10.28
C GLY A 113 -5.51 10.66 9.65
N VAL A 114 -5.53 9.42 10.13
CA VAL A 114 -4.78 8.28 9.58
C VAL A 114 -5.75 7.32 8.89
N VAL A 115 -5.34 6.71 7.79
CA VAL A 115 -6.17 5.71 7.10
C VAL A 115 -6.46 4.51 8.01
N TYR A 116 -7.71 4.02 8.00
CA TYR A 116 -8.06 2.84 8.79
C TYR A 116 -7.44 1.55 8.23
N ILE A 117 -7.17 0.58 9.11
CA ILE A 117 -6.60 -0.71 8.73
C ILE A 117 -7.62 -1.48 7.87
N GLY A 118 -7.20 -1.91 6.67
CA GLY A 118 -8.05 -2.62 5.70
C GLY A 118 -8.73 -1.70 4.68
N ALA A 119 -8.41 -0.40 4.65
CA ALA A 119 -8.84 0.47 3.57
C ALA A 119 -8.10 0.12 2.26
N GLU A 120 -8.85 0.01 1.16
CA GLU A 120 -8.27 -0.01 -0.18
C GLU A 120 -7.90 1.41 -0.61
N VAL A 121 -6.67 1.58 -1.07
CA VAL A 121 -6.09 2.88 -1.45
C VAL A 121 -5.46 2.77 -2.83
N GLU A 122 -5.59 3.86 -3.59
CA GLU A 122 -5.02 3.99 -4.93
C GLU A 122 -3.99 5.13 -4.99
N ALA A 123 -3.30 5.22 -6.13
CA ALA A 123 -2.36 6.31 -6.36
C ALA A 123 -3.06 7.67 -6.27
N GLY A 124 -2.55 8.53 -5.38
CA GLY A 124 -3.11 9.86 -5.12
C GLY A 124 -4.05 9.93 -3.92
N ASP A 125 -4.33 8.80 -3.26
CA ASP A 125 -5.05 8.79 -1.99
C ASP A 125 -4.21 9.31 -0.82
N VAL A 126 -4.90 9.91 0.16
CA VAL A 126 -4.28 10.40 1.39
C VAL A 126 -4.24 9.29 2.42
N LEU A 127 -3.03 8.89 2.82
CA LEU A 127 -2.82 7.91 3.89
C LEU A 127 -2.77 8.57 5.27
N VAL A 128 -2.19 9.76 5.35
CA VAL A 128 -2.08 10.55 6.58
C VAL A 128 -2.31 12.02 6.27
N GLY A 129 -3.29 12.59 6.97
CA GLY A 129 -3.67 13.98 6.88
C GLY A 129 -2.70 14.89 7.60
N LYS A 130 -1.85 15.62 6.87
CA LYS A 130 -0.93 16.60 7.47
C LYS A 130 -1.26 18.01 7.04
N VAL A 131 -1.52 18.89 8.01
CA VAL A 131 -1.78 20.31 7.79
C VAL A 131 -0.60 21.15 8.26
N THR A 132 -0.08 21.99 7.35
CA THR A 132 0.99 22.93 7.66
C THR A 132 0.41 24.35 7.79
N PRO A 133 0.70 25.07 8.89
CA PRO A 133 0.19 26.41 9.09
C PRO A 133 0.74 27.37 8.02
N LYS A 134 -0.17 28.11 7.37
CA LYS A 134 0.18 29.07 6.31
C LYS A 134 0.40 30.46 6.91
N GLY A 135 1.53 31.08 6.59
CA GLY A 135 1.80 32.47 6.96
C GLY A 135 0.78 33.44 6.36
N LYS A 136 0.46 34.51 7.10
CA LYS A 136 -0.55 35.54 6.74
C LYS A 136 -0.31 36.21 5.36
N LEU A 137 0.89 36.14 4.81
CA LEU A 137 1.28 36.79 3.55
C LEU A 137 0.91 36.02 2.27
N SER A 138 0.39 34.79 2.34
CA SER A 138 0.09 33.94 1.17
C SER A 138 -1.42 33.70 0.92
N LEU A 139 -2.29 34.57 1.42
CA LEU A 139 -3.66 34.64 0.88
C LEU A 139 -3.62 35.44 -0.42
N ARG A 140 -3.47 34.75 -1.55
CA ARG A 140 -3.60 35.34 -2.89
C ARG A 140 -4.87 36.19 -2.92
N LEU A 141 -4.79 37.45 -3.41
CA LEU A 141 -5.84 38.49 -3.32
C LEU A 141 -7.28 37.96 -3.55
N ARG A 142 -7.45 37.01 -4.48
CA ARG A 142 -8.72 36.33 -4.78
C ARG A 142 -9.33 35.55 -3.61
N LYS A 143 -8.53 34.82 -2.81
CA LYS A 143 -9.04 34.07 -1.64
C LYS A 143 -9.50 35.01 -0.53
N SER A 144 -8.76 36.09 -0.29
CA SER A 144 -9.16 37.13 0.67
C SER A 144 -10.48 37.79 0.26
N PHE A 145 -10.64 38.12 -1.03
CA PHE A 145 -11.89 38.64 -1.56
C PHE A 145 -13.07 37.68 -1.37
N PHE A 146 -12.88 36.39 -1.73
CA PHE A 146 -13.94 35.37 -1.63
C PHE A 146 -14.40 35.14 -0.18
N VAL A 147 -13.46 34.99 0.76
CA VAL A 147 -13.77 34.84 2.20
C VAL A 147 -14.51 36.07 2.74
N ARG A 148 -14.08 37.28 2.34
CA ARG A 148 -14.70 38.54 2.77
C ARG A 148 -16.11 38.75 2.20
N PHE A 149 -16.40 38.20 1.01
CA PHE A 149 -17.71 38.29 0.38
C PHE A 149 -18.70 37.27 0.98
N LEU A 150 -18.29 36.02 1.17
CA LEU A 150 -19.14 34.98 1.76
C LEU A 150 -19.44 35.21 3.25
N GLY A 151 -18.44 35.65 4.03
CA GLY A 151 -18.64 35.95 5.46
C GLY A 151 -19.64 37.07 5.75
N LYS A 152 -19.98 37.92 4.77
CA LYS A 152 -21.00 38.96 4.91
C LYS A 152 -22.43 38.46 4.66
N LYS A 153 -22.62 37.31 4.02
CA LYS A 153 -23.96 36.78 3.67
C LYS A 153 -24.61 35.94 4.78
N HIS A 154 -23.93 35.72 5.91
CA HIS A 154 -24.47 35.00 7.08
C HIS A 154 -24.77 35.93 8.28
N ARG A 155 -24.79 37.24 8.05
CA ARG A 155 -25.13 38.26 9.06
C ARG A 155 -26.17 39.26 8.54
N MET A 156 -27.18 38.76 7.83
CA MET A 156 -28.47 39.42 7.67
C MET A 156 -29.57 38.42 7.97
#